data_AF-A0A2S5E865-F1
#
_entry.id   AF-A0A2S5E865-F1
#
_cell.length_a   1.000
_cell.length_b   1.000
_cell.length_c   1.000
_cell.angle_alpha   90.00
_cell.angle_beta   90.00
_cell.angle_gamma   90.00
#
_symmetry.space_group_name_H-M   'P 1'
#
loop_
_entity.id
_entity.type
_entity.pdbx_description
1 polymer ?
#
loop_
_entity_poly.entity_id
_entity_poly.type
_entity_poly.pdbx_seq_one_letter_code
_entity_poly.pdbx_strand_id
1 'polypeptide(L)'
;MHFPSGWAGRLLACAIALGVGAAMADVRDDGNTLDTAGGAPVTIVSDVHEFVIQHDGSLDEHDDSTLRANDANGIDAIAQRYVWFDKNLEKVDLLAAETIGRDGVAHPVGADGIRDVQEPRSAGAPTFQDGLLRTVVFPGVEAGSSTRVAFRKTRTKPVNRGYFGYTVEPSREPVDNQRLIFDVPADMPLYADARGYVALPPVTANGRTRYEFDYRHGPYDRIESGAVGYATYGDRLVVSTLPDYAAFAARYRNAAVDPGADDPAVAQLARTLTAGVADPHDQARILYDWVQANIRYVGLFLGETAAAPHRVTDILRNRYGDCKDHVALFGALLAAVGIRSEPVLLNLGSVYTLPSVPGYGGGAINHAITWLPDLARYADTTTAGIAFGYLPPIVMDRPALLVDTGVLSRTPATQPRGRVARVEIDAAGPGAARFHAFVEDDGWTAELERNLFRRATPDSVAQLANNRLRQSGLRGRAQLSTSDRRVTDGPFDVTMSGTLDHFVWPDGTTALPALSSLTGGIATQVENWLAEPVRTQPWGCIGGTFDETGQIALPADVAVTDLPADTAVHDRFVDFTSHYVFDAAARVVQVTRRMTADFGRQVCTADEFTALRASLERIERDTQAQIVVRANGR
;
A
#
# COMPACT_ATOMS: atom_id res chain seq x y z
N MET A 1 28.15 -53.04 -14.23
CA MET A 1 29.40 -52.49 -13.65
C MET A 1 29.03 -51.35 -12.71
N HIS A 2 29.67 -51.32 -11.55
CA HIS A 2 29.39 -50.51 -10.35
C HIS A 2 29.86 -49.05 -10.43
N PHE A 3 29.04 -48.14 -9.85
CA PHE A 3 29.30 -46.89 -9.06
C PHE A 3 30.27 -45.78 -9.59
N PRO A 4 30.19 -44.50 -9.13
CA PRO A 4 29.39 -43.99 -8.00
C PRO A 4 28.54 -42.72 -8.22
N SER A 5 27.61 -42.62 -7.27
CA SER A 5 26.87 -41.50 -6.70
C SER A 5 27.59 -40.14 -6.61
N GLY A 6 26.86 -39.09 -6.97
CA GLY A 6 27.08 -37.73 -6.50
C GLY A 6 25.91 -36.83 -6.90
N TRP A 7 25.38 -36.09 -5.93
CA TRP A 7 24.52 -34.90 -6.10
C TRP A 7 23.01 -35.17 -6.32
N ALA A 8 22.37 -35.67 -5.26
CA ALA A 8 20.97 -35.41 -4.98
C ALA A 8 20.88 -34.43 -3.81
N GLY A 9 20.23 -33.28 -4.02
CA GLY A 9 19.82 -32.39 -2.93
C GLY A 9 19.86 -30.91 -3.30
N ARG A 10 18.66 -30.29 -3.27
CA ARG A 10 18.34 -28.84 -3.27
C ARG A 10 17.85 -28.26 -4.60
N LEU A 11 16.60 -28.58 -4.92
CA LEU A 11 15.69 -27.74 -5.69
C LEU A 11 14.27 -28.11 -5.24
N LEU A 12 13.74 -27.39 -4.24
CA LEU A 12 12.31 -27.21 -3.94
C LEU A 12 12.19 -26.44 -2.60
N ALA A 13 11.96 -25.14 -2.66
CA ALA A 13 11.29 -24.33 -1.63
C ALA A 13 11.39 -22.85 -2.00
N CYS A 14 10.40 -22.34 -2.75
CA CYS A 14 10.10 -20.91 -2.80
C CYS A 14 8.66 -20.74 -3.30
N ALA A 15 7.71 -20.91 -2.39
CA ALA A 15 6.35 -20.41 -2.52
C ALA A 15 5.71 -20.44 -1.13
N ILE A 16 4.87 -19.45 -0.85
CA ILE A 16 4.07 -19.22 0.37
C ILE A 16 4.72 -18.23 1.36
N ALA A 17 4.52 -16.94 1.10
CA ALA A 17 4.34 -15.89 2.12
C ALA A 17 3.73 -14.63 1.45
N LEU A 18 2.40 -14.58 1.33
CA LEU A 18 1.65 -13.36 1.05
C LEU A 18 0.76 -13.10 2.27
N GLY A 19 1.14 -12.11 3.07
CA GLY A 19 0.40 -11.68 4.24
C GLY A 19 1.32 -11.04 5.27
N VAL A 20 1.10 -9.74 5.50
CA VAL A 20 1.75 -8.83 6.44
C VAL A 20 3.10 -8.27 5.97
N GLY A 21 3.11 -6.94 5.77
CA GLY A 21 4.26 -6.15 5.36
C GLY A 21 4.05 -5.55 3.98
N ALA A 22 3.71 -4.26 3.94
CA ALA A 22 4.25 -3.42 2.88
C ALA A 22 5.78 -3.50 3.04
N ALA A 23 6.41 -4.44 2.34
CA ALA A 23 7.84 -4.48 2.23
C ALA A 23 8.23 -3.28 1.37
N MET A 24 8.59 -2.19 2.06
CA MET A 24 9.60 -1.30 1.52
C MET A 24 10.78 -2.17 1.11
N ALA A 25 11.13 -2.14 -0.17
CA ALA A 25 12.42 -2.64 -0.59
C ALA A 25 13.46 -1.70 0.04
N ASP A 26 14.00 -2.12 1.19
CA ASP A 26 15.24 -1.60 1.74
C ASP A 26 16.33 -1.84 0.68
N VAL A 27 16.59 -0.80 -0.12
CA VAL A 27 17.92 -0.62 -0.69
C VAL A 27 18.81 -0.31 0.51
N ARG A 28 19.85 -1.12 0.71
CA ARG A 28 20.90 -0.84 1.69
C ARG A 28 21.45 0.55 1.41
N ASP A 29 21.13 1.48 2.30
CA ASP A 29 21.77 2.79 2.37
C ASP A 29 23.15 2.59 3.00
N ASP A 30 24.12 2.22 2.15
CA ASP A 30 25.52 2.34 2.51
C ASP A 30 25.78 3.85 2.61
N GLY A 31 25.79 4.36 3.85
CA GLY A 31 25.91 5.77 4.23
C GLY A 31 27.11 6.50 3.61
N ASN A 32 26.97 6.82 2.34
CA ASN A 32 27.83 7.68 1.57
C ASN A 32 26.91 8.74 0.99
N THR A 33 26.94 9.94 1.59
CA THR A 33 26.32 11.14 1.04
C THR A 33 26.86 11.35 -0.37
N LEU A 34 26.15 10.80 -1.36
CA LEU A 34 26.43 11.00 -2.76
C LEU A 34 25.95 12.40 -3.13
N ASP A 35 26.93 13.22 -3.44
CA ASP A 35 26.86 14.48 -4.14
C ASP A 35 25.68 14.50 -5.13
N THR A 36 24.62 15.26 -4.85
CA THR A 36 23.45 15.43 -5.73
C THR A 36 23.75 16.31 -6.95
N ALA A 37 25.00 16.30 -7.41
CA ALA A 37 25.50 17.02 -8.58
C ALA A 37 25.58 16.13 -9.84
N GLY A 38 25.05 14.91 -9.80
CA GLY A 38 24.89 14.04 -10.96
C GLY A 38 23.54 14.30 -11.66
N GLY A 39 23.53 14.46 -12.98
CA GLY A 39 22.29 14.49 -13.77
C GLY A 39 21.52 13.17 -13.68
N ALA A 40 20.25 13.17 -14.11
CA ALA A 40 19.44 11.95 -14.11
C ALA A 40 20.11 10.85 -14.96
N PRO A 41 20.15 9.59 -14.50
CA PRO A 41 20.88 8.51 -15.18
C PRO A 41 20.25 8.15 -16.53
N VAL A 42 18.95 8.38 -16.71
CA VAL A 42 18.22 8.07 -17.95
C VAL A 42 17.46 9.31 -18.44
N THR A 43 17.23 9.39 -19.74
CA THR A 43 16.28 10.33 -20.34
C THR A 43 15.40 9.62 -21.34
N ILE A 44 14.10 9.87 -21.30
CA ILE A 44 13.19 9.51 -22.38
C ILE A 44 13.34 10.59 -23.47
N VAL A 45 14.04 10.24 -24.54
CA VAL A 45 14.36 11.15 -25.64
C VAL A 45 13.11 11.41 -26.49
N SER A 46 12.38 10.34 -26.77
CA SER A 46 11.11 10.39 -27.49
C SER A 46 10.23 9.25 -27.04
N ASP A 47 8.94 9.52 -26.87
CA ASP A 47 7.89 8.52 -26.69
C ASP A 47 6.65 8.98 -27.46
N VAL A 48 6.35 8.32 -28.57
CA VAL A 48 5.15 8.59 -29.37
C VAL A 48 4.24 7.39 -29.27
N HIS A 49 3.09 7.59 -28.64
CA HIS A 49 2.13 6.54 -28.37
C HIS A 49 0.79 6.88 -29.01
N GLU A 50 0.34 6.06 -29.95
CA GLU A 50 -0.92 6.21 -30.67
C GLU A 50 -1.89 5.08 -30.36
N PHE A 51 -3.12 5.46 -30.01
CA PHE A 51 -4.23 4.56 -29.82
C PHE A 51 -5.28 4.81 -30.91
N VAL A 52 -5.52 3.82 -31.77
CA VAL A 52 -6.59 3.84 -32.77
C VAL A 52 -7.76 3.02 -32.24
N ILE A 53 -8.77 3.71 -31.71
CA ILE A 53 -9.87 3.11 -30.95
C ILE A 53 -11.11 2.92 -31.84
N GLN A 54 -11.88 1.85 -31.58
CA GLN A 54 -13.15 1.56 -32.23
C GLN A 54 -14.33 1.67 -31.25
N HIS A 55 -15.56 1.77 -31.78
CA HIS A 55 -16.78 1.90 -30.95
C HIS A 55 -16.98 0.77 -29.93
N ASP A 56 -16.56 -0.45 -30.27
CA ASP A 56 -16.72 -1.59 -29.37
C ASP A 56 -15.64 -1.64 -28.27
N GLY A 57 -14.63 -0.76 -28.34
CA GLY A 57 -13.48 -0.69 -27.44
C GLY A 57 -12.28 -1.53 -27.89
N SER A 58 -12.36 -2.20 -29.05
CA SER A 58 -11.17 -2.77 -29.70
C SER A 58 -10.23 -1.63 -30.12
N LEU A 59 -8.93 -1.91 -30.16
CA LEU A 59 -7.95 -0.89 -30.50
C LEU A 59 -6.69 -1.49 -31.14
N ASP A 60 -6.01 -0.65 -31.92
CA ASP A 60 -4.61 -0.82 -32.29
C ASP A 60 -3.77 0.24 -31.55
N GLU A 61 -2.71 -0.20 -30.90
CA GLU A 61 -1.76 0.61 -30.18
C GLU A 61 -0.42 0.60 -30.95
N HIS A 62 0.15 1.77 -31.20
CA HIS A 62 1.50 1.93 -31.74
C HIS A 62 2.34 2.73 -30.75
N ASP A 63 3.44 2.16 -30.29
CA ASP A 63 4.41 2.84 -29.42
C ASP A 63 5.75 2.86 -30.14
N ASP A 64 6.41 4.02 -30.14
CA ASP A 64 7.80 4.20 -30.58
C ASP A 64 8.54 5.05 -29.54
N SER A 65 9.32 4.37 -28.70
CA SER A 65 9.99 4.98 -27.57
C SER A 65 11.51 4.77 -27.59
N THR A 66 12.25 5.85 -27.35
CA THR A 66 13.71 5.89 -27.27
C THR A 66 14.16 6.41 -25.92
N LEU A 67 14.94 5.61 -25.20
CA LEU A 67 15.57 5.99 -23.93
C LEU A 67 17.08 6.11 -24.12
N ARG A 68 17.71 7.08 -23.45
CA ARG A 68 19.17 7.28 -23.44
C ARG A 68 19.73 7.04 -22.05
N ALA A 69 20.84 6.31 -21.96
CA ALA A 69 21.63 6.23 -20.74
C ALA A 69 22.52 7.48 -20.70
N ASN A 70 22.35 8.36 -19.73
CA ASN A 70 23.15 9.58 -19.64
C ASN A 70 24.52 9.30 -19.03
N ASP A 71 24.60 8.32 -18.13
CA ASP A 71 25.81 7.89 -17.44
C ASP A 71 25.87 6.36 -17.29
N ALA A 72 26.83 5.87 -16.51
CA ALA A 72 26.99 4.44 -16.26
C ALA A 72 25.83 3.83 -15.44
N ASN A 73 25.17 4.61 -14.59
CA ASN A 73 24.03 4.15 -13.80
C ASN A 73 22.77 3.98 -14.66
N GLY A 74 22.68 4.70 -15.78
CA GLY A 74 21.61 4.54 -16.77
C GLY A 74 21.69 3.29 -17.63
N ILE A 75 22.85 2.61 -17.67
CA ILE A 75 23.07 1.45 -18.55
C ILE A 75 22.08 0.34 -18.24
N ASP A 76 22.04 -0.10 -16.97
CA ASP A 76 21.19 -1.22 -16.56
C ASP A 76 19.70 -0.90 -16.69
N ALA A 77 19.33 0.38 -16.48
CA ALA A 77 17.95 0.85 -16.57
C ALA A 77 17.37 0.79 -17.99
N ILE A 78 18.21 0.90 -19.04
CA ILE A 78 17.75 0.85 -20.44
C ILE A 78 18.17 -0.42 -21.18
N ALA A 79 19.07 -1.22 -20.60
CA ALA A 79 19.58 -2.46 -21.20
C ALA A 79 18.52 -3.55 -21.36
N GLN A 80 17.41 -3.43 -20.64
CA GLN A 80 16.27 -4.34 -20.77
C GLN A 80 14.97 -3.54 -20.78
N ARG A 81 14.14 -3.76 -21.81
CA ARG A 81 12.80 -3.17 -21.92
C ARG A 81 11.74 -4.28 -21.95
N TYR A 82 10.54 -3.94 -21.49
CA TYR A 82 9.42 -4.88 -21.40
C TYR A 82 8.19 -4.30 -22.09
N VAL A 83 7.51 -5.13 -22.88
CA VAL A 83 6.18 -4.84 -23.43
C VAL A 83 5.20 -5.82 -22.82
N TRP A 84 4.32 -5.33 -21.94
CA TRP A 84 3.26 -6.14 -21.34
C TRP A 84 2.07 -6.30 -22.30
N PHE A 85 1.48 -7.49 -22.35
CA PHE A 85 0.23 -7.77 -23.07
C PHE A 85 -0.50 -8.99 -22.49
N ASP A 86 -1.83 -9.03 -22.63
CA ASP A 86 -2.61 -10.25 -22.36
C ASP A 86 -2.74 -11.09 -23.64
N LYS A 87 -2.15 -12.29 -23.66
CA LYS A 87 -2.07 -13.10 -24.89
C LYS A 87 -3.42 -13.65 -25.38
N ASN A 88 -4.47 -13.61 -24.56
CA ASN A 88 -5.82 -14.04 -24.95
C ASN A 88 -6.62 -12.91 -25.60
N LEU A 89 -6.21 -11.66 -25.39
CA LEU A 89 -6.91 -10.46 -25.85
C LEU A 89 -6.12 -9.69 -26.91
N GLU A 90 -4.80 -9.82 -26.87
CA GLU A 90 -3.85 -8.96 -27.58
C GLU A 90 -2.81 -9.74 -28.35
N LYS A 91 -2.36 -9.15 -29.46
CA LYS A 91 -1.21 -9.61 -30.23
C LYS A 91 -0.20 -8.47 -30.29
N VAL A 92 1.07 -8.78 -29.98
CA VAL A 92 2.19 -7.82 -30.11
C VAL A 92 3.04 -8.20 -31.32
N ASP A 93 3.19 -7.25 -32.23
CA ASP A 93 4.14 -7.28 -33.35
C ASP A 93 5.28 -6.28 -33.03
N LEU A 94 6.47 -6.80 -32.73
CA LEU A 94 7.65 -5.96 -32.44
C LEU A 94 8.23 -5.46 -33.77
N LEU A 95 8.13 -4.16 -34.03
CA LEU A 95 8.50 -3.54 -35.31
C LEU A 95 9.97 -3.12 -35.33
N ALA A 96 10.50 -2.64 -34.21
CA ALA A 96 11.92 -2.33 -34.03
C ALA A 96 12.35 -2.62 -32.59
N ALA A 97 13.58 -3.10 -32.44
CA ALA A 97 14.30 -3.21 -31.19
C ALA A 97 15.78 -3.04 -31.51
N GLU A 98 16.38 -1.92 -31.10
CA GLU A 98 17.75 -1.56 -31.48
C GLU A 98 18.48 -0.77 -30.39
N THR A 99 19.78 -1.07 -30.23
CA THR A 99 20.71 -0.20 -29.50
C THR A 99 21.26 0.82 -30.49
N ILE A 100 21.14 2.10 -30.17
CA ILE A 100 21.71 3.21 -30.94
C ILE A 100 23.00 3.63 -30.22
N GLY A 101 24.15 3.41 -30.86
CA GLY A 101 25.45 3.81 -30.34
C GLY A 101 25.60 5.33 -30.21
N ARG A 102 26.66 5.78 -29.52
CA ARG A 102 26.99 7.21 -29.40
C ARG A 102 27.24 7.89 -30.74
N ASP A 103 27.65 7.12 -31.73
CA ASP A 103 27.86 7.53 -33.12
C ASP A 103 26.55 7.62 -33.92
N GLY A 104 25.41 7.27 -33.31
CA GLY A 104 24.10 7.24 -33.93
C GLY A 104 23.83 5.98 -34.75
N VAL A 105 24.74 5.00 -34.75
CA VAL A 105 24.56 3.75 -35.51
C VAL A 105 23.63 2.81 -34.74
N ALA A 106 22.60 2.33 -35.42
CA ALA A 106 21.65 1.38 -34.86
C ALA A 106 22.11 -0.07 -35.02
N HIS A 107 22.01 -0.83 -33.93
CA HIS A 107 22.33 -2.25 -33.84
C HIS A 107 21.05 -3.02 -33.44
N PRO A 108 20.42 -3.73 -34.39
CA PRO A 108 19.21 -4.50 -34.11
C PRO A 108 19.46 -5.58 -33.06
N VAL A 109 18.48 -5.77 -32.18
CA VAL A 109 18.46 -6.86 -31.21
C VAL A 109 18.22 -8.18 -31.96
N GLY A 110 19.11 -9.15 -31.75
CA GLY A 110 18.95 -10.50 -32.31
C GLY A 110 17.79 -11.27 -31.66
N ALA A 111 17.29 -12.30 -32.35
CA ALA A 111 16.14 -13.09 -31.87
C ALA A 111 16.32 -13.66 -30.45
N ASP A 112 17.56 -14.07 -30.09
CA ASP A 112 17.87 -14.61 -28.76
C ASP A 112 17.72 -13.58 -27.63
N GLY A 113 17.74 -12.28 -27.96
CA GLY A 113 17.52 -11.18 -27.03
C GLY A 113 16.05 -10.85 -26.79
N ILE A 114 15.12 -11.47 -27.53
CA ILE A 114 13.68 -11.22 -27.42
C ILE A 114 12.97 -12.48 -26.94
N ARG A 115 12.28 -12.38 -25.81
CA ARG A 115 11.56 -13.53 -25.23
C ARG A 115 10.32 -13.10 -24.47
N ASP A 116 9.30 -13.93 -24.52
CA ASP A 116 8.11 -13.75 -23.70
C ASP A 116 8.27 -14.52 -22.38
N VAL A 117 8.05 -13.84 -21.26
CA VAL A 117 8.03 -14.44 -19.93
C VAL A 117 6.67 -14.25 -19.28
N GLN A 118 6.19 -15.25 -18.56
CA GLN A 118 4.93 -15.14 -17.83
C GLN A 118 5.05 -14.05 -16.77
N GLU A 119 4.06 -13.15 -16.71
CA GLU A 119 3.98 -12.17 -15.64
C GLU A 119 3.76 -12.89 -14.29
N PRO A 120 4.61 -12.65 -13.28
CA PRO A 120 4.51 -13.32 -11.99
C PRO A 120 3.14 -13.18 -11.30
N ARG A 121 2.49 -12.03 -11.43
CA ARG A 121 1.16 -11.76 -10.85
C ARG A 121 0.07 -12.65 -11.47
N SER A 122 0.18 -12.91 -12.77
CA SER A 122 -0.80 -13.67 -13.57
C SER A 122 -0.64 -15.20 -13.42
N ALA A 123 0.56 -15.67 -13.07
CA ALA A 123 0.89 -17.09 -12.98
C ALA A 123 0.02 -17.89 -11.97
N GLY A 124 -0.48 -17.23 -10.91
CA GLY A 124 -1.32 -17.85 -9.88
C GLY A 124 -2.84 -17.76 -10.12
N ALA A 125 -3.27 -17.11 -11.20
CA ALA A 125 -4.67 -16.76 -11.43
C ALA A 125 -5.07 -16.77 -12.94
N PRO A 126 -4.82 -17.87 -13.67
CA PRO A 126 -4.95 -17.91 -15.14
C PRO A 126 -6.38 -17.73 -15.66
N THR A 127 -7.39 -17.83 -14.80
CA THR A 127 -8.80 -17.57 -15.15
C THR A 127 -9.14 -16.09 -15.26
N PHE A 128 -8.31 -15.19 -14.72
CA PHE A 128 -8.56 -13.75 -14.75
C PHE A 128 -7.81 -13.03 -15.87
N GLN A 129 -6.53 -13.36 -16.05
CA GLN A 129 -5.66 -12.77 -17.07
C GLN A 129 -4.50 -13.71 -17.39
N ASP A 130 -3.99 -13.63 -18.61
CA ASP A 130 -2.81 -14.39 -19.05
C ASP A 130 -1.74 -13.43 -19.59
N GLY A 131 -1.26 -12.58 -18.67
CA GLY A 131 -0.28 -11.55 -18.93
C GLY A 131 1.11 -12.12 -19.24
N LEU A 132 1.68 -11.70 -20.36
CA LEU A 132 3.06 -11.93 -20.76
C LEU A 132 3.84 -10.61 -20.76
N LEU A 133 5.13 -10.69 -20.43
CA LEU A 133 6.10 -9.62 -20.65
C LEU A 133 7.00 -10.03 -21.82
N ARG A 134 6.88 -9.34 -22.96
CA ARG A 134 7.88 -9.43 -24.02
C ARG A 134 9.11 -8.65 -23.58
N THR A 135 10.13 -9.39 -23.19
CA THR A 135 11.43 -8.88 -22.76
C THR A 135 12.33 -8.67 -23.97
N VAL A 136 12.91 -7.48 -24.08
CA VAL A 136 13.93 -7.13 -25.08
C VAL A 136 15.23 -6.82 -24.34
N VAL A 137 16.27 -7.61 -24.59
CA VAL A 137 17.61 -7.44 -24.01
C VAL A 137 18.53 -6.82 -25.07
N PHE A 138 19.02 -5.62 -24.80
CA PHE A 138 19.79 -4.81 -25.73
C PHE A 138 21.29 -5.15 -25.63
N PRO A 139 21.96 -5.49 -26.76
CA PRO A 139 23.40 -5.71 -26.75
C PRO A 139 24.16 -4.38 -26.75
N GLY A 140 25.36 -4.37 -26.17
CA GLY A 140 26.32 -3.26 -26.33
C GLY A 140 25.83 -1.91 -25.80
N VAL A 141 24.99 -1.90 -24.76
CA VAL A 141 24.55 -0.65 -24.12
C VAL A 141 25.72 -0.09 -23.31
N GLU A 142 26.04 1.17 -23.57
CA GLU A 142 27.05 1.94 -22.87
C GLU A 142 26.43 3.27 -22.43
N ALA A 143 27.09 3.98 -21.50
CA ALA A 143 26.71 5.36 -21.21
C ALA A 143 26.68 6.17 -22.52
N GLY A 144 25.74 7.07 -22.70
CA GLY A 144 25.52 7.83 -23.94
C GLY A 144 24.80 7.10 -25.07
N SER A 145 24.70 5.76 -25.03
CA SER A 145 23.89 5.00 -25.98
C SER A 145 22.39 5.19 -25.72
N SER A 146 21.57 4.89 -26.72
CA SER A 146 20.10 4.86 -26.59
C SER A 146 19.56 3.48 -26.95
N THR A 147 18.38 3.14 -26.44
CA THR A 147 17.62 1.96 -26.85
C THR A 147 16.26 2.38 -27.38
N ARG A 148 15.91 1.88 -28.57
CA ARG A 148 14.62 2.14 -29.21
C ARG A 148 13.80 0.86 -29.27
N VAL A 149 12.53 0.97 -28.87
CA VAL A 149 11.52 -0.05 -29.04
C VAL A 149 10.39 0.57 -29.85
N ALA A 150 9.99 -0.09 -30.93
CA ALA A 150 8.74 0.22 -31.62
C ALA A 150 7.90 -1.05 -31.75
N PHE A 151 6.62 -0.99 -31.37
CA PHE A 151 5.71 -2.13 -31.48
C PHE A 151 4.31 -1.72 -31.89
N ARG A 152 3.59 -2.68 -32.47
CA ARG A 152 2.13 -2.63 -32.62
C ARG A 152 1.49 -3.63 -31.68
N LYS A 153 0.48 -3.22 -30.93
CA LYS A 153 -0.34 -4.10 -30.11
C LYS A 153 -1.80 -4.02 -30.56
N THR A 154 -2.31 -5.13 -31.07
CA THR A 154 -3.70 -5.22 -31.56
C THR A 154 -4.56 -5.92 -30.52
N ARG A 155 -5.58 -5.23 -30.02
CA ARG A 155 -6.60 -5.78 -29.11
C ARG A 155 -7.91 -5.99 -29.86
N THR A 156 -8.17 -7.22 -30.27
CA THR A 156 -9.41 -7.58 -31.00
C THR A 156 -10.59 -7.86 -30.08
N LYS A 157 -10.33 -8.19 -28.81
CA LYS A 157 -11.35 -8.42 -27.79
C LYS A 157 -11.24 -7.33 -26.71
N PRO A 158 -12.17 -6.38 -26.63
CA PRO A 158 -12.13 -5.34 -25.62
C PRO A 158 -12.31 -5.93 -24.20
N VAL A 159 -11.40 -5.58 -23.29
CA VAL A 159 -11.55 -5.85 -21.84
C VAL A 159 -12.84 -5.20 -21.32
N ASN A 160 -13.10 -3.98 -21.80
CA ASN A 160 -14.24 -3.17 -21.42
C ASN A 160 -15.04 -2.79 -22.66
N ARG A 161 -16.00 -3.63 -23.06
CA ARG A 161 -16.88 -3.36 -24.22
C ARG A 161 -17.48 -1.95 -24.17
N GLY A 162 -17.44 -1.26 -25.30
CA GLY A 162 -18.05 0.06 -25.52
C GLY A 162 -17.41 1.21 -24.72
N TYR A 163 -16.22 1.01 -24.17
CA TYR A 163 -15.53 2.01 -23.35
C TYR A 163 -14.04 2.00 -23.60
N PHE A 164 -13.47 3.19 -23.72
CA PHE A 164 -12.04 3.39 -23.63
C PHE A 164 -11.73 4.47 -22.59
N GLY A 165 -10.69 4.22 -21.82
CA GLY A 165 -10.06 5.21 -20.97
C GLY A 165 -8.61 4.83 -20.79
N TYR A 166 -7.78 5.85 -20.57
CA TYR A 166 -6.35 5.69 -20.42
C TYR A 166 -5.86 6.64 -19.34
N THR A 167 -5.01 6.13 -18.46
CA THR A 167 -4.42 6.86 -17.34
C THR A 167 -2.92 6.70 -17.44
N VAL A 168 -2.20 7.81 -17.44
CA VAL A 168 -0.74 7.83 -17.36
C VAL A 168 -0.29 8.79 -16.28
N GLU A 169 0.59 8.28 -15.42
CA GLU A 169 1.49 9.07 -14.63
C GLU A 169 2.81 9.16 -15.42
N PRO A 170 3.36 10.36 -15.64
CA PRO A 170 4.57 10.51 -16.41
C PRO A 170 5.75 9.81 -15.74
N SER A 171 6.76 9.45 -16.54
CA SER A 171 8.02 8.94 -16.02
C SER A 171 8.63 9.89 -15.00
N ARG A 172 9.35 9.31 -14.04
CA ARG A 172 10.13 10.09 -13.07
C ARG A 172 11.47 10.57 -13.65
N GLU A 173 11.96 9.88 -14.67
CA GLU A 173 13.12 10.29 -15.45
C GLU A 173 12.76 11.48 -16.35
N PRO A 174 13.69 12.40 -16.65
CA PRO A 174 13.45 13.48 -17.60
C PRO A 174 12.88 12.99 -18.93
N VAL A 175 11.94 13.77 -19.47
CA VAL A 175 11.29 13.51 -20.76
C VAL A 175 11.55 14.71 -21.67
N ASP A 176 12.34 14.49 -22.72
CA ASP A 176 12.61 15.50 -23.75
C ASP A 176 11.36 15.72 -24.62
N ASN A 177 10.70 14.63 -25.02
CA ASN A 177 9.46 14.66 -25.79
C ASN A 177 8.61 13.40 -25.56
N GLN A 178 7.37 13.60 -25.13
CA GLN A 178 6.33 12.57 -25.18
C GLN A 178 5.11 13.14 -25.92
N ARG A 179 4.52 12.32 -26.79
CA ARG A 179 3.27 12.62 -27.47
C ARG A 179 2.31 11.45 -27.36
N LEU A 180 1.17 11.70 -26.74
CA LEU A 180 0.07 10.74 -26.61
C LEU A 180 -1.04 11.12 -27.58
N ILE A 181 -1.42 10.18 -28.43
CA ILE A 181 -2.38 10.37 -29.50
C ILE A 181 -3.53 9.40 -29.30
N PHE A 182 -4.75 9.92 -29.32
CA PHE A 182 -5.97 9.14 -29.30
C PHE A 182 -6.77 9.45 -30.56
N ASP A 183 -6.81 8.49 -31.48
CA ASP A 183 -7.62 8.53 -32.68
C ASP A 183 -8.91 7.73 -32.43
N VAL A 184 -10.06 8.40 -32.43
CA VAL A 184 -11.39 7.83 -32.14
C VAL A 184 -12.38 8.09 -33.28
N PRO A 185 -13.48 7.33 -33.42
CA PRO A 185 -14.57 7.67 -34.33
C PRO A 185 -15.10 9.10 -34.07
N ALA A 186 -15.48 9.84 -35.11
CA ALA A 186 -15.82 11.26 -34.98
C ALA A 186 -17.05 11.56 -34.11
N ASP A 187 -17.92 10.58 -33.90
CA ASP A 187 -19.10 10.61 -33.05
C ASP A 187 -18.85 10.04 -31.64
N MET A 188 -17.59 9.76 -31.30
CA MET A 188 -17.15 9.28 -29.99
C MET A 188 -16.28 10.34 -29.30
N PRO A 189 -16.86 11.24 -28.49
CA PRO A 189 -16.10 12.27 -27.79
C PRO A 189 -15.06 11.68 -26.83
N LEU A 190 -13.91 12.36 -26.72
CA LEU A 190 -12.89 12.06 -25.73
C LEU A 190 -12.80 13.22 -24.73
N TYR A 191 -13.00 12.90 -23.45
CA TYR A 191 -12.88 13.83 -22.33
C TYR A 191 -11.51 13.64 -21.67
N ALA A 192 -10.90 14.71 -21.15
CA ALA A 192 -9.58 14.65 -20.54
C ALA A 192 -9.46 15.46 -19.24
N ASP A 193 -8.74 14.92 -18.26
CA ASP A 193 -8.08 15.63 -17.15
C ASP A 193 -6.58 15.61 -17.46
N ALA A 194 -6.02 16.77 -17.78
CA ALA A 194 -4.62 16.93 -18.12
C ALA A 194 -3.95 17.89 -17.14
N ARG A 195 -2.94 17.41 -16.41
CA ARG A 195 -2.04 18.21 -15.58
C ARG A 195 -0.60 18.00 -16.05
N GLY A 196 0.10 19.08 -16.40
CA GLY A 196 1.42 19.04 -17.03
C GLY A 196 1.41 18.76 -18.53
N TYR A 197 0.46 17.97 -19.02
CA TYR A 197 0.24 17.70 -20.45
C TYR A 197 -0.43 18.88 -21.16
N VAL A 198 0.04 19.20 -22.37
CA VAL A 198 -0.52 20.25 -23.23
C VAL A 198 -1.39 19.62 -24.30
N ALA A 199 -2.71 19.82 -24.21
CA ALA A 199 -3.65 19.38 -25.23
C ALA A 199 -3.55 20.23 -26.50
N LEU A 200 -3.44 19.59 -27.67
CA LEU A 200 -3.51 20.24 -28.98
C LEU A 200 -4.98 20.30 -29.47
N PRO A 201 -5.33 21.26 -30.35
CA PRO A 201 -6.67 21.29 -30.94
C PRO A 201 -6.98 19.98 -31.69
N PRO A 202 -8.14 19.33 -31.41
CA PRO A 202 -8.48 18.07 -32.04
C PRO A 202 -8.72 18.25 -33.53
N VAL A 203 -8.25 17.29 -34.33
CA VAL A 203 -8.38 17.31 -35.79
C VAL A 203 -9.33 16.22 -36.22
N THR A 204 -10.42 16.59 -36.90
CA THR A 204 -11.40 15.64 -37.44
C THR A 204 -11.22 15.50 -38.94
N ALA A 205 -10.95 14.29 -39.41
CA ALA A 205 -10.81 13.96 -40.83
C ALA A 205 -11.20 12.50 -41.08
N ASN A 206 -11.73 12.20 -42.27
CA ASN A 206 -12.05 10.83 -42.70
C ASN A 206 -12.93 10.03 -41.71
N GLY A 207 -13.88 10.71 -41.04
CA GLY A 207 -14.80 10.07 -40.09
C GLY A 207 -14.21 9.78 -38.71
N ARG A 208 -13.01 10.29 -38.41
CA ARG A 208 -12.32 10.11 -37.13
C ARG A 208 -11.85 11.45 -36.57
N THR A 209 -11.70 11.51 -35.25
CA THR A 209 -11.17 12.67 -34.52
C THR A 209 -9.91 12.26 -33.77
N ARG A 210 -8.83 13.00 -34.00
CA ARG A 210 -7.53 12.81 -33.37
C ARG A 210 -7.34 13.84 -32.26
N TYR A 211 -7.11 13.35 -31.05
CA TYR A 211 -6.75 14.13 -29.87
C TYR A 211 -5.28 13.90 -29.54
N GLU A 212 -4.50 14.96 -29.36
CA GLU A 212 -3.06 14.87 -29.09
C GLU A 212 -2.68 15.64 -27.84
N PHE A 213 -1.75 15.07 -27.07
CA PHE A 213 -1.22 15.66 -25.84
C PHE A 213 0.30 15.61 -25.88
N ASP A 214 0.92 16.79 -25.84
CA ASP A 214 2.37 16.95 -25.78
C ASP A 214 2.83 17.07 -24.32
N TYR A 215 3.97 16.46 -24.00
CA TYR A 215 4.52 16.46 -22.66
C TYR A 215 6.05 16.47 -22.66
N ARG A 216 6.62 17.18 -21.70
CA ARG A 216 8.06 17.29 -21.44
C ARG A 216 8.28 17.72 -19.99
N HIS A 217 9.34 17.23 -19.36
CA HIS A 217 9.77 17.75 -18.06
C HIS A 217 11.25 17.45 -17.80
N GLY A 218 11.84 18.28 -16.94
CA GLY A 218 13.16 18.05 -16.37
C GLY A 218 13.12 17.05 -15.19
N PRO A 219 14.22 16.91 -14.43
CA PRO A 219 14.23 16.04 -13.27
C PRO A 219 13.19 16.47 -12.24
N TYR A 220 12.56 15.50 -11.58
CA TYR A 220 11.72 15.73 -10.42
C TYR A 220 12.48 15.47 -9.12
N ASP A 221 12.08 16.16 -8.05
CA ASP A 221 12.55 15.87 -6.70
C ASP A 221 12.18 14.45 -6.28
N ARG A 222 13.01 13.79 -5.45
CA ARG A 222 12.70 12.44 -4.96
C ARG A 222 11.34 12.40 -4.26
N ILE A 223 10.66 11.24 -4.28
CA ILE A 223 9.47 11.05 -3.46
C ILE A 223 9.90 11.01 -1.99
N GLU A 224 9.30 11.87 -1.18
CA GLU A 224 9.54 11.93 0.27
C GLU A 224 8.94 10.70 0.95
N SER A 225 9.61 10.15 1.96
CA SER A 225 9.08 9.06 2.78
C SER A 225 7.78 9.49 3.45
N GLY A 226 6.74 8.67 3.27
CA GLY A 226 5.39 8.97 3.75
C GLY A 226 4.60 9.99 2.90
N ALA A 227 5.14 10.47 1.77
CA ALA A 227 4.39 11.27 0.82
C ALA A 227 3.19 10.50 0.24
N VAL A 228 2.14 11.23 -0.13
CA VAL A 228 1.04 10.66 -0.93
C VAL A 228 1.52 10.38 -2.36
N GLY A 229 0.80 9.53 -3.10
CA GLY A 229 1.15 9.18 -4.47
C GLY A 229 1.18 10.40 -5.38
N TYR A 230 2.17 10.45 -6.27
CA TYR A 230 2.46 11.62 -7.12
C TYR A 230 1.23 12.08 -7.90
N ALA A 231 0.45 11.18 -8.48
CA ALA A 231 -0.81 11.50 -9.15
C ALA A 231 -1.84 12.31 -8.33
N THR A 232 -1.69 12.41 -7.00
CA THR A 232 -2.51 13.29 -6.14
C THR A 232 -2.26 14.78 -6.45
N TYR A 233 -0.99 15.17 -6.57
CA TYR A 233 -0.57 16.58 -6.66
C TYR A 233 0.19 16.89 -7.95
N GLY A 234 0.89 15.93 -8.52
CA GLY A 234 1.73 16.04 -9.70
C GLY A 234 1.01 15.85 -11.03
N ASP A 235 1.82 15.89 -12.08
CA ASP A 235 1.40 15.77 -13.48
C ASP A 235 0.77 14.40 -13.76
N ARG A 236 -0.24 14.40 -14.63
CA ARG A 236 -0.98 13.20 -15.06
C ARG A 236 -1.79 13.50 -16.31
N LEU A 237 -2.11 12.47 -17.07
CA LEU A 237 -3.17 12.52 -18.07
C LEU A 237 -4.16 11.38 -17.84
N VAL A 238 -5.43 11.73 -17.77
CA VAL A 238 -6.54 10.78 -17.78
C VAL A 238 -7.46 11.14 -18.91
N VAL A 239 -7.75 10.20 -19.79
CA VAL A 239 -8.75 10.36 -20.86
C VAL A 239 -9.84 9.31 -20.74
N SER A 240 -11.05 9.67 -21.18
CA SER A 240 -12.23 8.83 -21.07
C SER A 240 -13.19 9.08 -22.22
N THR A 241 -13.86 8.05 -22.69
CA THR A 241 -14.98 8.19 -23.63
C THR A 241 -16.32 8.33 -22.91
N LEU A 242 -16.32 8.43 -21.58
CA LEU A 242 -17.50 8.76 -20.79
C LEU A 242 -17.40 10.19 -20.27
N PRO A 243 -18.53 10.93 -20.27
CA PRO A 243 -18.54 12.35 -19.91
C PRO A 243 -18.30 12.60 -18.42
N ASP A 244 -18.72 11.68 -17.55
CA ASP A 244 -18.74 11.91 -16.11
C ASP A 244 -18.83 10.60 -15.31
N TYR A 245 -18.65 10.72 -13.99
CA TYR A 245 -18.73 9.60 -13.06
C TYR A 245 -20.11 8.94 -12.99
N ALA A 246 -21.20 9.64 -13.30
CA ALA A 246 -22.54 9.05 -13.30
C ALA A 246 -22.71 8.07 -14.47
N ALA A 247 -22.22 8.43 -15.67
CA ALA A 247 -22.16 7.54 -16.82
C ALA A 247 -21.23 6.35 -16.56
N PHE A 248 -20.11 6.57 -15.87
CA PHE A 248 -19.18 5.51 -15.47
C PHE A 248 -19.81 4.51 -14.49
N ALA A 249 -20.51 5.01 -13.46
CA ALA A 249 -21.27 4.20 -12.52
C ALA A 249 -22.38 3.39 -13.21
N ALA A 250 -23.15 4.03 -14.10
CA ALA A 250 -24.20 3.35 -14.85
C ALA A 250 -23.65 2.22 -15.73
N ARG A 251 -22.50 2.44 -16.37
CA ARG A 251 -21.81 1.40 -17.14
C ARG A 251 -21.41 0.23 -16.25
N TYR A 252 -20.74 0.49 -15.12
CA TYR A 252 -20.33 -0.56 -14.19
C TYR A 252 -21.55 -1.34 -13.67
N ARG A 253 -22.61 -0.65 -13.25
CA ARG A 253 -23.86 -1.26 -12.77
C ARG A 253 -24.47 -2.21 -13.79
N ASN A 254 -24.55 -1.78 -15.06
CA ASN A 254 -25.08 -2.62 -16.14
C ASN A 254 -24.21 -3.86 -16.39
N ALA A 255 -22.89 -3.72 -16.28
CA ALA A 255 -21.96 -4.83 -16.42
C ALA A 255 -21.98 -5.79 -15.21
N ALA A 256 -22.39 -5.30 -14.03
CA ALA A 256 -22.43 -6.05 -12.78
C ALA A 256 -23.73 -6.82 -12.52
N VAL A 257 -24.72 -6.73 -13.41
CA VAL A 257 -25.98 -7.49 -13.28
C VAL A 257 -25.69 -8.99 -13.37
N ASP A 258 -25.94 -9.71 -12.28
CA ASP A 258 -25.85 -11.17 -12.22
C ASP A 258 -27.26 -11.80 -12.09
N PRO A 259 -27.74 -12.51 -13.13
CA PRO A 259 -29.01 -13.25 -13.07
C PRO A 259 -29.05 -14.37 -12.02
N GLY A 260 -27.90 -14.78 -11.46
CA GLY A 260 -27.79 -15.76 -10.38
C GLY A 260 -27.63 -15.15 -8.99
N ALA A 261 -27.77 -13.84 -8.82
CA ALA A 261 -27.60 -13.16 -7.54
C ALA A 261 -28.59 -13.65 -6.46
N ASP A 262 -29.77 -14.10 -6.86
CA ASP A 262 -30.84 -14.62 -6.00
C ASP A 262 -30.87 -16.16 -5.92
N ASP A 263 -29.79 -16.83 -6.33
CA ASP A 263 -29.70 -18.29 -6.32
C ASP A 263 -30.06 -18.89 -4.94
N PRO A 264 -30.92 -19.92 -4.87
CA PRO A 264 -31.36 -20.51 -3.61
C PRO A 264 -30.22 -20.96 -2.68
N ALA A 265 -29.08 -21.39 -3.20
CA ALA A 265 -27.93 -21.80 -2.40
C ALA A 265 -27.25 -20.61 -1.71
N VAL A 266 -27.14 -19.46 -2.41
CA VAL A 266 -26.61 -18.21 -1.83
C VAL A 266 -27.56 -17.72 -0.75
N ALA A 267 -28.86 -17.70 -1.03
CA ALA A 267 -29.85 -17.25 -0.07
C ALA A 267 -29.95 -18.16 1.17
N GLN A 268 -29.84 -19.48 0.97
CA GLN A 268 -29.83 -20.44 2.07
C GLN A 268 -28.58 -20.31 2.94
N LEU A 269 -27.42 -20.08 2.34
CA LEU A 269 -26.19 -19.83 3.07
C LEU A 269 -26.34 -18.58 3.95
N ALA A 270 -26.79 -17.46 3.39
CA ALA A 270 -26.97 -16.22 4.14
C ALA A 270 -27.89 -16.42 5.35
N ARG A 271 -29.08 -17.01 5.14
CA ARG A 271 -30.03 -17.31 6.22
C ARG A 271 -29.51 -18.28 7.27
N THR A 272 -28.65 -19.23 6.88
CA THR A 272 -28.05 -20.19 7.80
C THR A 272 -27.01 -19.51 8.69
N LEU A 273 -26.16 -18.67 8.10
CA LEU A 273 -25.13 -17.94 8.84
C LEU A 273 -25.75 -16.95 9.83
N THR A 274 -26.88 -16.34 9.48
CA THR A 274 -27.56 -15.33 10.31
C THR A 274 -28.72 -15.88 11.14
N ALA A 275 -28.86 -17.21 11.22
CA ALA A 275 -29.96 -17.84 11.93
C ALA A 275 -30.00 -17.42 13.42
N GLY A 276 -31.15 -16.90 13.87
CA GLY A 276 -31.32 -16.44 15.25
C GLY A 276 -30.72 -15.06 15.56
N VAL A 277 -30.14 -14.37 14.57
CA VAL A 277 -29.60 -13.01 14.71
C VAL A 277 -30.62 -12.01 14.17
N ALA A 278 -31.09 -11.10 15.03
CA ALA A 278 -32.12 -10.13 14.66
C ALA A 278 -31.57 -8.78 14.20
N ASP A 279 -30.43 -8.35 14.72
CA ASP A 279 -29.83 -7.05 14.39
C ASP A 279 -29.20 -7.07 12.99
N PRO A 280 -29.65 -6.24 12.04
CA PRO A 280 -29.04 -6.13 10.70
C PRO A 280 -27.53 -5.83 10.74
N HIS A 281 -27.06 -5.09 11.74
CA HIS A 281 -25.63 -4.82 11.91
C HIS A 281 -24.83 -6.11 12.15
N ASP A 282 -25.30 -6.96 13.08
CA ASP A 282 -24.66 -8.25 13.38
C ASP A 282 -24.78 -9.23 12.22
N GLN A 283 -25.91 -9.23 11.51
CA GLN A 283 -26.06 -10.03 10.30
C GLN A 283 -25.02 -9.63 9.23
N ALA A 284 -24.86 -8.33 8.97
CA ALA A 284 -23.87 -7.82 8.02
C ALA A 284 -22.44 -8.19 8.43
N ARG A 285 -22.10 -8.06 9.72
CA ARG A 285 -20.79 -8.46 10.27
C ARG A 285 -20.51 -9.94 10.06
N ILE A 286 -21.47 -10.82 10.37
CA ILE A 286 -21.30 -12.27 10.20
C ILE A 286 -21.05 -12.63 8.72
N LEU A 287 -21.79 -12.02 7.81
CA LEU A 287 -21.63 -12.25 6.38
C LEU A 287 -20.28 -11.69 5.87
N TYR A 288 -19.88 -10.52 6.35
CA TYR A 288 -18.58 -9.91 6.04
C TYR A 288 -17.42 -10.82 6.48
N ASP A 289 -17.43 -11.26 7.74
CA ASP A 289 -16.40 -12.13 8.32
C ASP A 289 -16.33 -13.46 7.56
N TRP A 290 -17.50 -14.00 7.19
CA TRP A 290 -17.56 -15.23 6.41
C TRP A 290 -16.95 -15.06 5.01
N VAL A 291 -17.24 -13.97 4.30
CA VAL A 291 -16.63 -13.69 2.98
C VAL A 291 -15.12 -13.57 3.10
N GLN A 292 -14.61 -12.78 4.06
CA GLN A 292 -13.17 -12.63 4.27
C GLN A 292 -12.47 -13.95 4.59
N ALA A 293 -13.11 -14.81 5.38
CA ALA A 293 -12.52 -16.08 5.80
C ALA A 293 -12.60 -17.18 4.74
N ASN A 294 -13.60 -17.14 3.84
CA ASN A 294 -13.91 -18.25 2.94
C ASN A 294 -13.68 -17.95 1.45
N ILE A 295 -13.39 -16.70 1.09
CA ILE A 295 -13.12 -16.29 -0.29
C ILE A 295 -11.71 -15.71 -0.36
N ARG A 296 -10.82 -16.43 -1.05
CA ARG A 296 -9.43 -16.01 -1.22
C ARG A 296 -9.36 -14.84 -2.22
N TYR A 297 -8.90 -13.69 -1.73
CA TYR A 297 -8.68 -12.53 -2.58
C TYR A 297 -7.58 -12.77 -3.63
N VAL A 298 -7.86 -12.38 -4.86
CA VAL A 298 -6.94 -12.33 -5.99
C VAL A 298 -6.74 -10.85 -6.32
N GLY A 299 -5.53 -10.33 -6.07
CA GLY A 299 -5.21 -8.91 -6.18
C GLY A 299 -5.06 -8.42 -7.62
N LEU A 300 -6.15 -8.46 -8.39
CA LEU A 300 -6.27 -7.85 -9.71
C LEU A 300 -7.18 -6.64 -9.62
N PHE A 301 -6.73 -5.55 -10.23
CA PHE A 301 -7.36 -4.25 -10.07
C PHE A 301 -8.39 -3.96 -11.17
N LEU A 302 -9.35 -3.10 -10.86
CA LEU A 302 -10.26 -2.59 -11.88
C LEU A 302 -9.45 -1.81 -12.94
N GLY A 303 -9.68 -2.15 -14.21
CA GLY A 303 -8.90 -1.65 -15.34
C GLY A 303 -7.90 -2.65 -15.90
N GLU A 304 -7.39 -3.58 -15.07
CA GLU A 304 -6.56 -4.71 -15.53
C GLU A 304 -7.44 -5.84 -16.07
N THR A 305 -8.56 -6.11 -15.38
CA THR A 305 -9.57 -7.11 -15.79
C THR A 305 -10.88 -6.45 -16.22
N ALA A 306 -11.79 -7.25 -16.80
CA ALA A 306 -13.14 -6.78 -17.13
C ALA A 306 -13.82 -6.19 -15.89
N ALA A 307 -14.54 -5.08 -16.06
CA ALA A 307 -15.26 -4.43 -14.96
C ALA A 307 -16.39 -5.29 -14.36
N ALA A 308 -16.93 -6.25 -15.14
CA ALA A 308 -17.98 -7.15 -14.71
C ALA A 308 -17.43 -8.21 -13.72
N PRO A 309 -18.03 -8.39 -12.54
CA PRO A 309 -17.70 -9.50 -11.64
C PRO A 309 -18.07 -10.84 -12.27
N HIS A 310 -17.45 -11.90 -11.77
CA HIS A 310 -17.91 -13.26 -12.01
C HIS A 310 -19.29 -13.48 -11.37
N ARG A 311 -20.02 -14.51 -11.84
CA ARG A 311 -21.29 -14.89 -11.22
C ARG A 311 -21.08 -15.30 -9.77
N VAL A 312 -21.97 -14.89 -8.87
CA VAL A 312 -21.87 -15.17 -7.43
C VAL A 312 -21.87 -16.67 -7.14
N THR A 313 -22.55 -17.47 -7.96
CA THR A 313 -22.56 -18.94 -7.87
C THR A 313 -21.20 -19.54 -8.22
N ASP A 314 -20.48 -18.97 -9.19
CA ASP A 314 -19.13 -19.38 -9.55
C ASP A 314 -18.12 -18.96 -8.48
N ILE A 315 -18.24 -17.74 -7.94
CA ILE A 315 -17.40 -17.24 -6.83
C ILE A 315 -17.58 -18.14 -5.59
N LEU A 316 -18.83 -18.41 -5.22
CA LEU A 316 -19.17 -19.26 -4.08
C LEU A 316 -18.65 -20.69 -4.24
N ARG A 317 -18.72 -21.25 -5.45
CA ARG A 317 -18.17 -22.59 -5.75
C ARG A 317 -16.64 -22.59 -5.69
N ASN A 318 -16.01 -21.60 -6.32
CA ASN A 318 -14.57 -21.57 -6.55
C ASN A 318 -13.76 -21.08 -5.33
N ARG A 319 -14.39 -20.31 -4.43
CA ARG A 319 -13.78 -19.80 -3.18
C ARG A 319 -12.60 -18.84 -3.40
N TYR A 320 -12.60 -18.11 -4.50
CA TYR A 320 -11.68 -17.02 -4.76
C TYR A 320 -12.32 -15.98 -5.69
N GLY A 321 -11.81 -14.75 -5.66
CA GLY A 321 -12.31 -13.63 -6.44
C GLY A 321 -11.42 -12.40 -6.29
N ASP A 322 -11.56 -11.42 -7.17
CA ASP A 322 -10.95 -10.08 -6.98
C ASP A 322 -11.94 -9.09 -6.33
N CYS A 323 -11.66 -7.79 -6.35
CA CYS A 323 -12.38 -6.81 -5.52
C CYS A 323 -13.87 -6.74 -5.86
N LYS A 324 -14.22 -6.74 -7.15
CA LYS A 324 -15.61 -6.73 -7.64
C LYS A 324 -16.33 -8.05 -7.34
N ASP A 325 -15.62 -9.18 -7.35
CA ASP A 325 -16.21 -10.49 -7.01
C ASP A 325 -16.59 -10.57 -5.52
N HIS A 326 -15.71 -10.06 -4.65
CA HIS A 326 -15.99 -9.96 -3.21
C HIS A 326 -17.22 -9.09 -2.95
N VAL A 327 -17.30 -7.92 -3.59
CA VAL A 327 -18.45 -7.00 -3.48
C VAL A 327 -19.74 -7.66 -4.01
N ALA A 328 -19.69 -8.34 -5.16
CA ALA A 328 -20.85 -9.00 -5.75
C ALA A 328 -21.40 -10.11 -4.84
N LEU A 329 -20.53 -11.00 -4.33
CA LEU A 329 -20.97 -12.07 -3.43
C LEU A 329 -21.47 -11.52 -2.09
N PHE A 330 -20.80 -10.53 -1.50
CA PHE A 330 -21.23 -9.93 -0.24
C PHE A 330 -22.59 -9.23 -0.39
N GLY A 331 -22.79 -8.46 -1.47
CA GLY A 331 -24.07 -7.83 -1.79
C GLY A 331 -25.21 -8.84 -1.97
N ALA A 332 -24.97 -9.97 -2.64
CA ALA A 332 -25.97 -11.03 -2.80
C ALA A 332 -26.35 -11.68 -1.46
N LEU A 333 -25.37 -11.93 -0.57
CA LEU A 333 -25.62 -12.45 0.77
C LEU A 333 -26.41 -11.47 1.64
N LEU A 334 -26.08 -10.18 1.59
CA LEU A 334 -26.82 -9.12 2.31
C LEU A 334 -28.26 -9.00 1.81
N ALA A 335 -28.47 -8.99 0.49
CA ALA A 335 -29.79 -8.91 -0.12
C ALA A 335 -30.70 -10.08 0.30
N ALA A 336 -30.15 -11.29 0.42
CA ALA A 336 -30.90 -12.48 0.83
C ALA A 336 -31.45 -12.43 2.26
N VAL A 337 -30.91 -11.55 3.11
CA VAL A 337 -31.40 -11.29 4.48
C VAL A 337 -32.04 -9.90 4.63
N GLY A 338 -32.29 -9.20 3.51
CA GLY A 338 -33.01 -7.93 3.48
C GLY A 338 -32.16 -6.70 3.82
N ILE A 339 -30.83 -6.79 3.77
CA ILE A 339 -29.94 -5.66 4.02
C ILE A 339 -29.61 -4.99 2.68
N ARG A 340 -29.89 -3.69 2.57
CA ARG A 340 -29.55 -2.93 1.36
C ARG A 340 -28.06 -2.66 1.29
N SER A 341 -27.50 -2.78 0.10
CA SER A 341 -26.10 -2.47 -0.19
C SER A 341 -25.92 -2.09 -1.65
N GLU A 342 -24.91 -1.27 -1.95
CA GLU A 342 -24.49 -0.98 -3.31
C GLU A 342 -22.95 -1.08 -3.45
N PRO A 343 -22.43 -1.42 -4.65
CA PRO A 343 -21.00 -1.33 -4.94
C PRO A 343 -20.49 0.11 -4.87
N VAL A 344 -19.23 0.25 -4.49
CA VAL A 344 -18.53 1.54 -4.40
C VAL A 344 -17.21 1.42 -5.13
N LEU A 345 -16.93 2.33 -6.05
CA LEU A 345 -15.67 2.36 -6.81
C LEU A 345 -14.75 3.47 -6.29
N LEU A 346 -13.48 3.17 -6.04
CA LEU A 346 -12.51 4.13 -5.51
C LEU A 346 -11.07 3.78 -5.90
N ASN A 347 -10.12 4.62 -5.48
CA ASN A 347 -8.69 4.34 -5.56
C ASN A 347 -8.18 3.67 -4.26
N LEU A 348 -7.62 2.47 -4.40
CA LEU A 348 -6.78 1.81 -3.41
C LEU A 348 -5.33 2.25 -3.60
N GLY A 349 -4.71 2.70 -2.51
CA GLY A 349 -3.29 3.05 -2.50
C GLY A 349 -3.07 4.44 -1.93
N SER A 350 -2.06 5.14 -2.43
CA SER A 350 -1.62 6.44 -1.89
C SER A 350 -2.21 7.65 -2.63
N VAL A 351 -3.17 7.46 -3.56
CA VAL A 351 -3.79 8.57 -4.29
C VAL A 351 -5.11 8.98 -3.62
N TYR A 352 -5.20 10.25 -3.18
CA TYR A 352 -6.32 10.77 -2.37
C TYR A 352 -7.31 11.64 -3.16
N THR A 353 -7.13 11.72 -4.48
CA THR A 353 -7.97 12.51 -5.39
C THR A 353 -8.48 11.64 -6.52
N LEU A 354 -9.57 12.07 -7.15
CA LEU A 354 -9.99 11.55 -8.43
C LEU A 354 -9.76 12.61 -9.54
N PRO A 355 -9.47 12.19 -10.77
CA PRO A 355 -9.49 13.07 -11.94
C PRO A 355 -10.88 13.66 -12.20
N SER A 356 -10.96 14.78 -12.93
CA SER A 356 -12.23 15.41 -13.31
C SER A 356 -13.04 14.57 -14.31
N VAL A 357 -12.39 13.64 -15.00
CA VAL A 357 -13.02 12.66 -15.90
C VAL A 357 -12.83 11.25 -15.33
N PRO A 358 -13.81 10.34 -15.51
CA PRO A 358 -13.72 9.01 -14.93
C PRO A 358 -12.73 8.12 -15.69
N GLY A 359 -11.99 7.29 -14.97
CA GLY A 359 -11.02 6.38 -15.57
C GLY A 359 -10.72 5.20 -14.65
N TYR A 360 -10.19 4.13 -15.23
CA TYR A 360 -9.57 3.06 -14.44
C TYR A 360 -8.05 3.29 -14.31
N GLY A 361 -7.42 2.72 -13.28
CA GLY A 361 -5.96 2.68 -13.11
C GLY A 361 -5.47 3.29 -11.81
N GLY A 362 -4.15 3.20 -11.56
CA GLY A 362 -3.51 3.58 -10.30
C GLY A 362 -3.65 5.05 -9.90
N GLY A 363 -3.82 5.95 -10.87
CA GLY A 363 -4.13 7.38 -10.65
C GLY A 363 -5.63 7.73 -10.65
N ALA A 364 -6.51 6.73 -10.81
CA ALA A 364 -7.96 6.87 -10.93
C ALA A 364 -8.69 5.76 -10.14
N ILE A 365 -9.77 5.16 -10.66
CA ILE A 365 -10.46 4.06 -9.97
C ILE A 365 -9.74 2.73 -10.22
N ASN A 366 -9.39 1.99 -9.18
CA ASN A 366 -8.75 0.67 -9.30
C ASN A 366 -9.32 -0.39 -8.33
N HIS A 367 -10.28 -0.02 -7.47
CA HIS A 367 -10.79 -0.89 -6.40
C HIS A 367 -12.30 -0.76 -6.20
N ALA A 368 -12.89 -1.81 -5.61
CA ALA A 368 -14.31 -1.86 -5.28
C ALA A 368 -14.53 -2.30 -3.82
N ILE A 369 -15.44 -1.61 -3.12
CA ILE A 369 -15.93 -1.96 -1.78
C ILE A 369 -17.47 -1.88 -1.74
N THR A 370 -18.09 -2.06 -0.56
CA THR A 370 -19.56 -2.03 -0.41
C THR A 370 -20.00 -0.86 0.48
N TRP A 371 -21.09 -0.18 0.11
CA TRP A 371 -21.80 0.78 0.97
C TRP A 371 -23.12 0.19 1.45
N LEU A 372 -23.38 0.27 2.75
CA LEU A 372 -24.60 -0.20 3.41
C LEU A 372 -25.37 1.03 3.92
N PRO A 373 -26.32 1.59 3.14
CA PRO A 373 -26.95 2.86 3.45
C PRO A 373 -27.74 2.86 4.76
N ASP A 374 -28.41 1.76 5.10
CA ASP A 374 -29.22 1.66 6.33
C ASP A 374 -28.36 1.60 7.60
N LEU A 375 -27.10 1.18 7.47
CA LEU A 375 -26.12 1.15 8.57
C LEU A 375 -25.21 2.37 8.57
N ALA A 376 -25.23 3.18 7.50
CA ALA A 376 -24.26 4.24 7.23
C ALA A 376 -22.81 3.73 7.36
N ARG A 377 -22.49 2.61 6.69
CA ARG A 377 -21.17 1.96 6.77
C ARG A 377 -20.63 1.58 5.40
N TYR A 378 -19.34 1.83 5.21
CA TYR A 378 -18.54 1.21 4.17
C TYR A 378 -17.97 -0.11 4.70
N ALA A 379 -17.83 -1.10 3.83
CA ALA A 379 -17.27 -2.41 4.16
C ALA A 379 -16.35 -2.90 3.03
N ASP A 380 -15.12 -3.25 3.38
CA ASP A 380 -14.13 -3.79 2.45
C ASP A 380 -13.83 -5.27 2.77
N THR A 381 -14.52 -6.18 2.07
CA THR A 381 -14.34 -7.63 2.20
C THR A 381 -13.05 -8.16 1.55
N THR A 382 -12.23 -7.30 0.93
CA THR A 382 -11.00 -7.72 0.22
C THR A 382 -9.77 -7.71 1.12
N THR A 383 -9.78 -6.87 2.16
CA THR A 383 -8.64 -6.71 3.06
C THR A 383 -8.84 -7.55 4.32
N ALA A 384 -8.20 -8.72 4.33
CA ALA A 384 -8.19 -9.56 5.52
C ALA A 384 -7.54 -8.84 6.71
N GLY A 385 -8.11 -8.99 7.90
CA GLY A 385 -7.56 -8.38 9.12
C GLY A 385 -8.03 -6.94 9.36
N ILE A 386 -9.20 -6.57 8.85
CA ILE A 386 -9.91 -5.35 9.22
C ILE A 386 -11.32 -5.76 9.67
N ALA A 387 -11.66 -5.44 10.91
CA ALA A 387 -12.97 -5.73 11.49
C ALA A 387 -14.08 -4.99 10.73
N PHE A 388 -15.27 -5.59 10.68
CA PHE A 388 -16.46 -4.91 10.14
C PHE A 388 -16.68 -3.57 10.84
N GLY A 389 -16.98 -2.53 10.05
CA GLY A 389 -17.14 -1.16 10.54
C GLY A 389 -15.87 -0.31 10.47
N TYR A 390 -14.71 -0.91 10.20
CA TYR A 390 -13.46 -0.21 9.91
C TYR A 390 -13.05 -0.38 8.44
N LEU A 391 -12.20 0.52 7.96
CA LEU A 391 -11.56 0.43 6.66
C LEU A 391 -10.04 0.37 6.82
N PRO A 392 -9.30 -0.35 5.96
CA PRO A 392 -7.85 -0.22 5.95
C PRO A 392 -7.43 1.22 5.59
N PRO A 393 -6.30 1.74 6.10
CA PRO A 393 -5.89 3.12 5.83
C PRO A 393 -5.79 3.49 4.35
N ILE A 394 -5.47 2.51 3.49
CA ILE A 394 -5.30 2.69 2.05
C ILE A 394 -6.61 2.89 1.27
N VAL A 395 -7.78 2.80 1.92
CA VAL A 395 -9.10 3.13 1.32
C VAL A 395 -9.91 4.17 2.13
N MET A 396 -9.37 4.66 3.24
CA MET A 396 -9.97 5.74 4.04
C MET A 396 -9.73 7.11 3.39
N ASP A 397 -10.51 8.12 3.73
CA ASP A 397 -10.40 9.48 3.16
C ASP A 397 -10.29 9.53 1.61
N ARG A 398 -10.94 8.59 0.92
CA ARG A 398 -10.95 8.49 -0.54
C ARG A 398 -12.25 9.06 -1.10
N PRO A 399 -12.21 9.83 -2.20
CA PRO A 399 -13.40 9.99 -3.02
C PRO A 399 -13.92 8.61 -3.46
N ALA A 400 -15.23 8.41 -3.35
CA ALA A 400 -15.85 7.11 -3.51
C ALA A 400 -17.11 7.24 -4.38
N LEU A 401 -17.15 6.56 -5.52
CA LEU A 401 -18.29 6.58 -6.42
C LEU A 401 -19.32 5.52 -6.02
N LEU A 402 -20.49 5.95 -5.57
CA LEU A 402 -21.64 5.07 -5.31
C LEU A 402 -22.25 4.64 -6.64
N VAL A 403 -22.31 3.34 -6.90
CA VAL A 403 -22.64 2.79 -8.23
C VAL A 403 -24.13 2.91 -8.57
N ASP A 404 -25.03 2.76 -7.60
CA ASP A 404 -26.46 2.80 -7.90
C ASP A 404 -26.92 4.24 -8.14
N THR A 405 -26.44 5.19 -7.32
CA THR A 405 -26.80 6.60 -7.45
C THR A 405 -25.97 7.35 -8.49
N GLY A 406 -24.75 6.89 -8.80
CA GLY A 406 -23.80 7.60 -9.66
C GLY A 406 -23.20 8.86 -9.03
N VAL A 407 -23.29 8.99 -7.70
CA VAL A 407 -22.84 10.18 -6.95
C VAL A 407 -21.50 9.91 -6.27
N LEU A 408 -20.64 10.91 -6.25
CA LEU A 408 -19.40 10.90 -5.46
C LEU A 408 -19.71 11.17 -3.98
N SER A 409 -19.19 10.30 -3.13
CA SER A 409 -19.09 10.41 -1.68
C SER A 409 -17.61 10.42 -1.27
N ARG A 410 -17.33 10.32 0.03
CA ARG A 410 -15.99 10.15 0.59
C ARG A 410 -16.01 9.13 1.72
N THR A 411 -15.06 8.20 1.74
CA THR A 411 -14.89 7.26 2.86
C THR A 411 -14.45 8.01 4.12
N PRO A 412 -14.72 7.48 5.33
CA PRO A 412 -14.36 8.14 6.58
C PRO A 412 -12.89 8.57 6.61
N ALA A 413 -12.65 9.82 7.01
CA ALA A 413 -11.32 10.39 7.04
C ALA A 413 -10.54 9.96 8.30
N THR A 414 -11.25 9.66 9.38
CA THR A 414 -10.73 9.13 10.63
C THR A 414 -11.59 7.97 11.11
N GLN A 415 -11.00 7.13 11.94
CA GLN A 415 -11.70 6.07 12.67
C GLN A 415 -10.89 5.73 13.94
N PRO A 416 -11.52 5.13 14.96
CA PRO A 416 -10.85 4.81 16.22
C PRO A 416 -9.52 4.09 16.04
N ARG A 417 -8.50 4.56 16.75
CA ARG A 417 -7.17 3.95 16.87
C ARG A 417 -6.61 4.25 18.26
N GLY A 418 -6.70 3.27 19.13
CA GLY A 418 -6.18 3.34 20.50
C GLY A 418 -5.02 2.38 20.70
N ARG A 419 -4.04 2.79 21.51
CA ARG A 419 -3.00 1.90 22.01
C ARG A 419 -2.74 2.17 23.49
N VAL A 420 -2.81 1.11 24.29
CA VAL A 420 -2.36 1.12 25.69
C VAL A 420 -1.11 0.26 25.80
N ALA A 421 -0.03 0.81 26.35
CA ALA A 421 1.21 0.07 26.59
C ALA A 421 1.60 0.12 28.08
N ARG A 422 2.03 -1.01 28.61
CA ARG A 422 2.55 -1.12 29.98
C ARG A 422 3.84 -1.93 29.96
N VAL A 423 4.92 -1.40 30.53
CA VAL A 423 6.21 -2.08 30.63
C VAL A 423 6.63 -2.14 32.08
N GLU A 424 6.97 -3.32 32.56
CA GLU A 424 7.55 -3.56 33.87
C GLU A 424 8.91 -4.23 33.67
N ILE A 425 9.96 -3.65 34.25
CA ILE A 425 11.32 -4.18 34.23
C ILE A 425 11.81 -4.30 35.67
N ASP A 426 12.12 -5.53 36.08
CA ASP A 426 12.72 -5.85 37.37
C ASP A 426 14.22 -6.12 37.19
N ALA A 427 15.02 -5.11 37.47
CA ALA A 427 16.48 -5.20 37.53
C ALA A 427 17.01 -5.24 38.98
N ALA A 428 16.15 -5.45 39.99
CA ALA A 428 16.57 -5.40 41.38
C ALA A 428 17.43 -6.60 41.80
N GLY A 429 17.27 -7.74 41.12
CA GLY A 429 18.03 -8.98 41.36
C GLY A 429 19.34 -9.04 40.57
N PRO A 430 20.32 -9.85 41.02
CA PRO A 430 21.56 -10.07 40.28
C PRO A 430 21.31 -10.82 38.95
N GLY A 431 22.01 -10.42 37.89
CA GLY A 431 21.96 -11.09 36.59
C GLY A 431 21.07 -10.37 35.56
N ALA A 432 20.45 -11.13 34.67
CA ALA A 432 19.56 -10.57 33.65
C ALA A 432 18.27 -10.04 34.28
N ALA A 433 17.87 -8.82 33.92
CA ALA A 433 16.65 -8.20 34.41
C ALA A 433 15.43 -8.93 33.84
N ARG A 434 14.37 -9.13 34.63
CA ARG A 434 13.12 -9.70 34.12
C ARG A 434 12.25 -8.58 33.56
N PHE A 435 11.51 -8.83 32.50
CA PHE A 435 10.55 -7.85 32.00
C PHE A 435 9.20 -8.49 31.65
N HIS A 436 8.17 -7.66 31.75
CA HIS A 436 6.82 -7.94 31.31
C HIS A 436 6.29 -6.69 30.59
N ALA A 437 5.96 -6.83 29.30
CA ALA A 437 5.40 -5.77 28.48
C ALA A 437 4.03 -6.21 27.98
N PHE A 438 3.03 -5.34 28.12
CA PHE A 438 1.67 -5.53 27.66
C PHE A 438 1.33 -4.42 26.68
N VAL A 439 0.74 -4.77 25.54
CA VAL A 439 0.20 -3.82 24.57
C VAL A 439 -1.21 -4.25 24.22
N GLU A 440 -2.17 -3.35 24.33
CA GLU A 440 -3.54 -3.50 23.84
C GLU A 440 -3.74 -2.51 22.69
N ASP A 441 -4.06 -3.03 21.51
CA ASP A 441 -4.48 -2.23 20.37
C ASP A 441 -6.00 -2.25 20.26
N ASP A 442 -6.60 -1.08 20.04
CA ASP A 442 -8.03 -0.89 19.83
C ASP A 442 -8.31 -0.21 18.47
N GLY A 443 -9.53 -0.37 17.98
CA GLY A 443 -9.96 0.13 16.68
C GLY A 443 -9.40 -0.70 15.53
N TRP A 444 -9.10 -0.04 14.40
CA TRP A 444 -8.70 -0.76 13.19
C TRP A 444 -7.35 -1.46 13.26
N THR A 445 -6.45 -1.01 14.15
CA THR A 445 -5.14 -1.63 14.35
C THR A 445 -5.22 -2.96 15.10
N ALA A 446 -6.27 -3.18 15.88
CA ALA A 446 -6.46 -4.41 16.66
C ALA A 446 -6.51 -5.64 15.74
N GLU A 447 -7.32 -5.61 14.67
CA GLU A 447 -7.41 -6.74 13.76
C GLU A 447 -6.17 -6.93 12.90
N LEU A 448 -5.40 -5.88 12.60
CA LEU A 448 -4.14 -6.03 11.87
C LEU A 448 -3.12 -6.83 12.68
N GLU A 449 -2.96 -6.45 13.95
CA GLU A 449 -2.10 -7.17 14.89
C GLU A 449 -2.64 -8.59 15.13
N ARG A 450 -3.96 -8.74 15.36
CA ARG A 450 -4.59 -10.06 15.53
C ARG A 450 -4.38 -10.96 14.31
N ASN A 451 -4.49 -10.42 13.10
CA ASN A 451 -4.31 -11.17 11.86
C ASN A 451 -2.87 -11.66 11.66
N LEU A 452 -1.88 -10.83 12.03
CA LEU A 452 -0.47 -11.24 12.08
C LEU A 452 -0.30 -12.50 12.93
N PHE A 453 -0.85 -12.53 14.15
CA PHE A 453 -0.77 -13.71 15.03
C PHE A 453 -1.67 -14.87 14.62
N ARG A 454 -2.79 -14.59 13.95
CA ARG A 454 -3.71 -15.62 13.41
C ARG A 454 -3.03 -16.41 12.28
N ARG A 455 -2.18 -15.77 11.49
CA ARG A 455 -1.45 -16.39 10.37
C ARG A 455 -0.05 -16.91 10.72
N ALA A 456 0.54 -16.44 11.82
CA ALA A 456 1.89 -16.81 12.22
C ALA A 456 1.98 -18.27 12.70
N THR A 457 3.03 -18.98 12.26
CA THR A 457 3.43 -20.26 12.83
C THR A 457 4.10 -20.05 14.19
N PRO A 458 4.25 -21.10 15.03
CA PRO A 458 4.99 -20.97 16.30
C PRO A 458 6.42 -20.41 16.13
N ASP A 459 7.14 -20.84 15.10
CA ASP A 459 8.49 -20.34 14.81
C ASP A 459 8.48 -18.86 14.40
N SER A 460 7.49 -18.43 13.62
CA SER A 460 7.31 -17.01 13.26
C SER A 460 7.01 -16.15 14.50
N VAL A 461 6.22 -16.66 15.45
CA VAL A 461 5.96 -15.96 16.72
C VAL A 461 7.24 -15.82 17.56
N ALA A 462 8.07 -16.87 17.63
CA ALA A 462 9.35 -16.81 18.34
C ALA A 462 10.33 -15.81 17.68
N GLN A 463 10.38 -15.78 16.35
CA GLN A 463 11.18 -14.79 15.62
C GLN A 463 10.65 -13.36 15.83
N LEU A 464 9.33 -13.18 15.86
CA LEU A 464 8.70 -11.88 16.12
C LEU A 464 9.09 -11.34 17.51
N ALA A 465 9.11 -12.19 18.54
CA ALA A 465 9.54 -11.81 19.88
C ALA A 465 10.98 -11.27 19.88
N ASN A 466 11.89 -11.96 19.18
CA ASN A 466 13.29 -11.53 19.07
C ASN A 466 13.43 -10.24 18.24
N ASN A 467 12.68 -10.09 17.16
CA ASN A 467 12.70 -8.89 16.31
C ASN A 467 12.22 -7.67 17.08
N ARG A 468 11.12 -7.81 17.83
CA ARG A 468 10.54 -6.77 18.69
C ARG A 468 11.52 -6.30 19.76
N LEU A 469 12.19 -7.24 20.42
CA LEU A 469 13.21 -6.88 21.41
C LEU A 469 14.39 -6.14 20.77
N ARG A 470 14.88 -6.59 19.60
CA ARG A 470 15.96 -5.88 18.89
C ARG A 470 15.57 -4.48 18.43
N GLN A 471 14.33 -4.26 17.99
CA GLN A 471 13.82 -2.95 17.59
C GLN A 471 13.80 -1.95 18.75
N SER A 472 13.65 -2.42 20.00
CA SER A 472 13.74 -1.57 21.20
C SER A 472 15.19 -1.20 21.59
N GLY A 473 16.19 -1.67 20.85
CA GLY A 473 17.61 -1.52 21.21
C GLY A 473 18.07 -2.41 22.37
N LEU A 474 17.19 -3.22 22.95
CA LEU A 474 17.49 -4.11 24.07
C LEU A 474 17.99 -5.48 23.60
N ARG A 475 18.68 -6.18 24.49
CA ARG A 475 19.19 -7.54 24.28
C ARG A 475 18.66 -8.47 25.34
N GLY A 476 18.39 -9.72 24.97
CA GLY A 476 17.92 -10.73 25.90
C GLY A 476 17.09 -11.80 25.22
N ARG A 477 16.14 -12.37 25.98
CA ARG A 477 15.22 -13.43 25.53
C ARG A 477 13.80 -12.97 25.75
N ALA A 478 12.93 -13.20 24.77
CA ALA A 478 11.53 -12.85 24.85
C ALA A 478 10.64 -14.01 24.41
N GLN A 479 9.45 -14.08 24.98
CA GLN A 479 8.33 -14.90 24.51
C GLN A 479 7.10 -14.01 24.38
N LEU A 480 6.21 -14.36 23.45
CA LEU A 480 4.96 -13.65 23.19
C LEU A 480 3.76 -14.53 23.50
N SER A 481 2.74 -13.94 24.10
CA SER A 481 1.38 -14.49 24.21
C SER A 481 0.36 -13.42 23.78
N THR A 482 -0.87 -13.84 23.50
CA THR A 482 -1.91 -12.96 22.97
C THR A 482 -3.27 -13.27 23.59
N SER A 483 -4.22 -12.34 23.49
CA SER A 483 -5.65 -12.66 23.67
C SER A 483 -6.21 -13.53 22.52
N ASP A 484 -7.52 -13.84 22.54
CA ASP A 484 -8.14 -14.78 21.59
C ASP A 484 -7.97 -14.30 20.15
N ARG A 485 -7.43 -15.17 19.29
CA ARG A 485 -7.14 -14.87 17.88
C ARG A 485 -8.32 -15.11 16.96
N ARG A 486 -9.40 -15.75 17.47
CA ARG A 486 -10.54 -16.22 16.67
C ARG A 486 -11.68 -15.21 16.60
N VAL A 487 -11.77 -14.31 17.56
CA VAL A 487 -12.68 -13.16 17.49
C VAL A 487 -12.27 -12.26 16.31
N THR A 488 -13.24 -11.51 15.80
CA THR A 488 -13.13 -10.67 14.59
C THR A 488 -13.40 -9.19 14.86
N ASP A 489 -13.61 -8.83 16.14
CA ASP A 489 -13.86 -7.48 16.62
C ASP A 489 -13.22 -7.23 18.00
N GLY A 490 -13.31 -5.98 18.47
CA GLY A 490 -12.80 -5.56 19.77
C GLY A 490 -11.27 -5.44 19.86
N PRO A 491 -10.75 -5.07 21.05
CA PRO A 491 -9.33 -4.87 21.28
C PRO A 491 -8.52 -6.16 21.16
N PHE A 492 -7.23 -6.05 20.92
CA PHE A 492 -6.32 -7.19 20.85
C PHE A 492 -5.05 -6.92 21.64
N ASP A 493 -4.69 -7.89 22.48
CA ASP A 493 -3.61 -7.77 23.45
C ASP A 493 -2.45 -8.67 23.07
N VAL A 494 -1.26 -8.13 23.22
CA VAL A 494 -0.01 -8.86 23.08
C VAL A 494 0.82 -8.65 24.34
N THR A 495 1.19 -9.75 24.98
CA THR A 495 2.08 -9.74 26.13
C THR A 495 3.43 -10.30 25.73
N MET A 496 4.50 -9.57 26.03
CA MET A 496 5.89 -10.00 25.86
C MET A 496 6.58 -10.10 27.21
N SER A 497 7.14 -11.26 27.52
CA SER A 497 7.86 -11.48 28.78
C SER A 497 9.20 -12.16 28.55
N GLY A 498 10.15 -11.91 29.43
CA GLY A 498 11.43 -12.62 29.38
C GLY A 498 12.51 -11.95 30.20
N THR A 499 13.73 -11.96 29.68
CA THR A 499 14.91 -11.40 30.36
C THR A 499 15.66 -10.42 29.47
N LEU A 500 16.23 -9.38 30.07
CA LEU A 500 17.11 -8.39 29.45
C LEU A 500 18.53 -8.56 29.97
N ASP A 501 19.48 -8.69 29.06
CA ASP A 501 20.89 -8.83 29.38
C ASP A 501 21.49 -7.44 29.63
N HIS A 502 22.20 -7.28 30.76
CA HIS A 502 22.94 -6.05 31.10
C HIS A 502 22.07 -4.78 31.04
N PHE A 503 20.82 -4.86 31.50
CA PHE A 503 19.95 -3.69 31.55
C PHE A 503 20.55 -2.60 32.45
N VAL A 504 21.07 -2.97 33.62
CA VAL A 504 21.88 -2.12 34.51
C VAL A 504 23.26 -2.74 34.65
N TRP A 505 24.33 -1.96 34.43
CA TRP A 505 25.70 -2.44 34.66
C TRP A 505 26.03 -2.41 36.16
N PRO A 506 26.76 -3.43 36.68
CA PRO A 506 27.10 -3.53 38.10
C PRO A 506 28.17 -2.52 38.54
N ASP A 507 28.82 -1.84 37.59
CA ASP A 507 29.87 -0.87 37.80
C ASP A 507 29.70 0.35 36.89
N GLY A 508 30.31 1.47 37.28
CA GLY A 508 30.28 2.69 36.49
C GLY A 508 28.90 3.37 36.45
N THR A 509 28.61 3.99 35.31
CA THR A 509 27.35 4.72 35.06
C THR A 509 26.61 4.06 33.91
N THR A 510 25.33 3.77 34.12
CA THR A 510 24.43 3.23 33.09
C THR A 510 23.39 4.27 32.72
N ALA A 511 23.20 4.50 31.42
CA ALA A 511 22.06 5.25 30.90
C ALA A 511 20.98 4.27 30.44
N LEU A 512 19.86 4.26 31.15
CA LEU A 512 18.72 3.39 30.90
C LEU A 512 17.72 4.14 30.01
N PRO A 513 17.13 3.52 28.98
CA PRO A 513 16.02 4.14 28.28
C PRO A 513 14.82 4.31 29.22
N ALA A 514 14.18 5.47 29.22
CA ALA A 514 12.95 5.71 29.99
C ALA A 514 11.74 5.08 29.27
N LEU A 515 11.70 3.75 29.25
CA LEU A 515 10.72 2.97 28.47
C LEU A 515 9.31 3.08 29.06
N SER A 516 8.36 3.47 28.22
CA SER A 516 6.90 3.42 28.47
C SER A 516 6.18 2.41 27.58
N SER A 517 6.81 2.04 26.45
CA SER A 517 6.42 0.99 25.52
C SER A 517 7.67 0.26 25.07
N LEU A 518 7.58 -1.05 24.87
CA LEU A 518 8.69 -1.87 24.38
C LEU A 518 8.70 -1.97 22.86
N THR A 519 7.55 -1.80 22.21
CA THR A 519 7.43 -1.90 20.75
C THR A 519 6.36 -0.95 20.21
N GLY A 520 6.71 -0.17 19.19
CA GLY A 520 5.82 0.84 18.66
C GLY A 520 5.47 1.88 19.72
N GLY A 521 4.31 2.53 19.56
CA GLY A 521 3.83 3.52 20.52
C GLY A 521 4.21 4.94 20.11
N ILE A 522 4.26 5.85 21.07
CA ILE A 522 4.47 7.28 20.87
C ILE A 522 5.80 7.55 20.16
N ALA A 523 6.90 6.93 20.64
CA ALA A 523 8.24 7.10 20.07
C ALA A 523 8.26 6.77 18.57
N THR A 524 7.86 5.54 18.21
CA THR A 524 7.81 5.10 16.81
C THR A 524 6.84 5.92 15.96
N GLN A 525 5.71 6.38 16.53
CA GLN A 525 4.77 7.22 15.80
C GLN A 525 5.37 8.58 15.44
N VAL A 526 6.09 9.20 16.38
CA VAL A 526 6.75 10.50 16.18
C VAL A 526 7.94 10.37 15.25
N GLU A 527 8.77 9.33 15.41
CA GLU A 527 9.87 9.00 14.50
C GLU A 527 9.39 8.85 13.05
N ASN A 528 8.27 8.15 12.83
CA ASN A 528 7.69 7.99 11.49
C ASN A 528 7.24 9.33 10.88
N TRP A 529 6.73 10.27 11.68
CA TRP A 529 6.36 11.59 11.18
C TRP A 529 7.59 12.46 10.87
N LEU A 530 8.62 12.37 11.71
CA LEU A 530 9.90 13.08 11.58
C LEU A 530 10.89 12.43 10.61
N ALA A 531 10.55 11.27 10.03
CA ALA A 531 11.43 10.52 9.11
C ALA A 531 11.92 11.36 7.92
N GLU A 532 11.13 12.35 7.50
CA GLU A 532 11.56 13.39 6.56
C GLU A 532 11.87 14.68 7.32
N PRO A 533 13.14 15.15 7.34
CA PRO A 533 13.53 16.31 8.13
C PRO A 533 12.91 17.60 7.58
N VAL A 534 12.69 17.68 6.27
CA VAL A 534 12.01 18.78 5.59
C VAL A 534 11.04 18.16 4.60
N ARG A 535 9.81 18.66 4.58
CA ARG A 535 8.80 18.24 3.61
C ARG A 535 8.49 19.36 2.64
N THR A 536 8.34 19.00 1.38
CA THR A 536 7.82 19.81 0.28
C THR A 536 6.59 19.14 -0.35
N GLN A 537 6.32 17.88 -0.01
CA GLN A 537 5.24 17.09 -0.56
C GLN A 537 4.14 16.84 0.48
N PRO A 538 2.87 16.73 0.05
CA PRO A 538 1.79 16.29 0.93
C PRO A 538 2.05 14.85 1.40
N TRP A 539 1.68 14.55 2.64
CA TRP A 539 2.06 13.31 3.32
C TRP A 539 0.92 12.71 4.14
N GLY A 540 1.02 11.41 4.42
CA GLY A 540 0.03 10.66 5.20
C GLY A 540 0.14 10.92 6.71
N CYS A 541 -0.83 11.62 7.30
CA CYS A 541 -0.84 12.00 8.72
C CYS A 541 -1.91 11.27 9.53
N ILE A 542 -1.66 9.99 9.84
CA ILE A 542 -2.60 9.16 10.60
C ILE A 542 -2.39 9.33 12.11
N GLY A 543 -3.36 9.94 12.78
CA GLY A 543 -3.39 10.16 14.24
C GLY A 543 -3.77 8.92 15.07
N GLY A 544 -4.06 9.13 16.35
CA GLY A 544 -4.45 8.07 17.31
C GLY A 544 -4.30 8.52 18.77
N THR A 545 -4.78 7.68 19.69
CA THR A 545 -4.66 7.90 21.14
C THR A 545 -3.75 6.86 21.75
N PHE A 546 -2.79 7.31 22.57
CA PHE A 546 -1.76 6.47 23.18
C PHE A 546 -1.70 6.74 24.68
N ASP A 547 -1.76 5.69 25.49
CA ASP A 547 -1.51 5.74 26.94
C ASP A 547 -0.44 4.71 27.29
N GLU A 548 0.72 5.18 27.74
CA GLU A 548 1.89 4.36 27.97
C GLU A 548 2.41 4.52 29.39
N THR A 549 2.70 3.40 30.06
CA THR A 549 3.24 3.39 31.42
C THR A 549 4.45 2.46 31.52
N GLY A 550 5.52 2.93 32.15
CA GLY A 550 6.73 2.18 32.44
C GLY A 550 6.99 2.10 33.94
N GLN A 551 7.45 0.95 34.42
CA GLN A 551 7.96 0.76 35.78
C GLN A 551 9.30 0.03 35.72
N ILE A 552 10.33 0.61 36.33
CA ILE A 552 11.69 0.06 36.33
C ILE A 552 12.17 -0.05 37.78
N ALA A 553 12.24 -1.26 38.31
CA ALA A 553 12.85 -1.53 39.61
C ALA A 553 14.38 -1.63 39.49
N LEU A 554 15.09 -0.83 40.27
CA LEU A 554 16.54 -0.69 40.20
C LEU A 554 17.26 -1.51 41.28
N PRO A 555 18.50 -1.97 41.02
CA PRO A 555 19.34 -2.60 42.04
C PRO A 555 19.51 -1.75 43.31
N ALA A 556 19.73 -2.41 44.44
CA ALA A 556 19.96 -1.73 45.71
C ALA A 556 21.30 -0.97 45.77
N ASP A 557 22.26 -1.36 44.94
CA ASP A 557 23.62 -0.85 44.87
C ASP A 557 23.81 0.21 43.78
N VAL A 558 22.73 0.74 43.19
CA VAL A 558 22.80 1.88 42.28
C VAL A 558 22.10 3.12 42.85
N ALA A 559 22.62 4.30 42.54
CA ALA A 559 21.99 5.58 42.81
C ALA A 559 21.48 6.20 41.50
N VAL A 560 20.24 6.68 41.49
CA VAL A 560 19.71 7.50 40.39
C VAL A 560 20.37 8.87 40.45
N THR A 561 21.13 9.23 39.42
CA THR A 561 21.86 10.50 39.33
C THR A 561 21.16 11.52 38.46
N ASP A 562 20.34 11.07 37.51
CA ASP A 562 19.56 11.93 36.63
C ASP A 562 18.23 11.26 36.25
N LEU A 563 17.17 12.05 36.24
CA LEU A 563 15.82 11.64 35.84
C LEU A 563 15.31 12.64 34.79
N PRO A 564 14.66 12.19 33.70
CA PRO A 564 14.07 13.09 32.73
C PRO A 564 13.09 14.08 33.36
N ALA A 565 12.99 15.27 32.77
CA ALA A 565 11.99 16.26 33.15
C ALA A 565 10.66 16.01 32.44
N ASP A 566 9.56 16.25 33.16
CA ASP A 566 8.21 16.24 32.60
C ASP A 566 8.10 17.19 31.41
N THR A 567 7.42 16.72 30.37
CA THR A 567 7.17 17.48 29.14
C THR A 567 5.68 17.57 28.87
N ALA A 568 5.20 18.78 28.58
CA ALA A 568 3.87 19.02 28.04
C ALA A 568 3.96 19.74 26.70
N VAL A 569 3.28 19.20 25.69
CA VAL A 569 3.14 19.78 24.35
C VAL A 569 1.65 19.90 24.06
N HIS A 570 1.21 21.12 23.78
CA HIS A 570 -0.12 21.40 23.27
C HIS A 570 0.06 22.07 21.91
N ASP A 571 -0.27 21.37 20.85
CA ASP A 571 -0.21 21.82 19.48
C ASP A 571 -1.61 21.72 18.84
N ARG A 572 -1.76 22.21 17.60
CA ARG A 572 -3.02 22.17 16.86
C ARG A 572 -3.52 20.75 16.63
N PHE A 573 -2.62 19.80 16.39
CA PHE A 573 -2.98 18.41 16.04
C PHE A 573 -2.53 17.40 17.08
N VAL A 574 -1.65 17.78 18.01
CA VAL A 574 -1.02 16.84 18.94
C VAL A 574 -1.03 17.41 20.36
N ASP A 575 -1.58 16.61 21.26
CA ASP A 575 -1.52 16.79 22.70
C ASP A 575 -0.63 15.69 23.29
N PHE A 576 0.40 16.08 24.03
CA PHE A 576 1.33 15.15 24.67
C PHE A 576 1.69 15.58 26.09
N THR A 577 1.73 14.62 27.01
CA THR A 577 2.25 14.80 28.37
C THR A 577 3.10 13.61 28.79
N SER A 578 4.23 13.88 29.44
CA SER A 578 5.05 12.89 30.14
C SER A 578 5.18 13.23 31.62
N HIS A 579 5.34 12.20 32.45
CA HIS A 579 5.59 12.32 33.88
C HIS A 579 6.59 11.26 34.36
N TYR A 580 7.59 11.68 35.13
CA TYR A 580 8.64 10.81 35.66
C TYR A 580 8.74 10.92 37.18
N VAL A 581 8.71 9.78 37.88
CA VAL A 581 8.84 9.72 39.34
C VAL A 581 9.82 8.65 39.73
N PHE A 582 10.75 8.98 40.63
CA PHE A 582 11.57 7.99 41.31
C PHE A 582 11.12 7.84 42.77
N ASP A 583 10.57 6.68 43.13
CA ASP A 583 10.33 6.30 44.51
C ASP A 583 11.61 5.69 45.09
N ALA A 584 12.31 6.45 45.94
CA ALA A 584 13.56 6.01 46.55
C ALA A 584 13.37 4.86 47.56
N ALA A 585 12.20 4.73 48.19
CA ALA A 585 11.93 3.66 49.16
C ALA A 585 11.69 2.33 48.45
N ALA A 586 10.92 2.35 47.36
CA ALA A 586 10.71 1.18 46.51
C ALA A 586 11.88 0.92 45.54
N ARG A 587 12.71 1.93 45.28
CA ARG A 587 13.73 1.98 44.20
C ARG A 587 13.13 1.71 42.82
N VAL A 588 11.98 2.32 42.56
CA VAL A 588 11.23 2.17 41.31
C VAL A 588 11.15 3.51 40.60
N VAL A 589 11.51 3.53 39.32
CA VAL A 589 11.21 4.64 38.42
C VAL A 589 9.89 4.35 37.72
N GLN A 590 8.96 5.30 37.77
CA GLN A 590 7.70 5.29 37.05
C GLN A 590 7.77 6.31 35.92
N VAL A 591 7.33 5.89 34.73
CA VAL A 591 7.23 6.70 33.52
C VAL A 591 5.77 6.65 33.07
N THR A 592 5.14 7.80 32.84
CA THR A 592 3.81 7.85 32.21
C THR A 592 3.89 8.78 31.01
N ARG A 593 3.38 8.35 29.85
CA ARG A 593 3.25 9.18 28.66
C ARG A 593 1.84 9.05 28.09
N ARG A 594 1.24 10.17 27.71
CA ARG A 594 -0.05 10.19 27.02
C ARG A 594 0.07 11.05 25.78
N MET A 595 -0.45 10.56 24.66
CA MET A 595 -0.52 11.33 23.42
C MET A 595 -1.90 11.18 22.77
N THR A 596 -2.50 12.28 22.35
CA THR A 596 -3.60 12.29 21.39
C THR A 596 -3.15 13.05 20.16
N ALA A 597 -3.28 12.42 19.00
CA ALA A 597 -3.05 13.08 17.72
C ALA A 597 -4.33 13.02 16.88
N ASP A 598 -4.89 14.18 16.55
CA ASP A 598 -6.10 14.31 15.74
C ASP A 598 -5.89 15.33 14.61
N PHE A 599 -5.77 14.81 13.38
CA PHE A 599 -5.62 15.61 12.17
C PHE A 599 -6.97 15.88 11.47
N GLY A 600 -8.03 15.12 11.80
CA GLY A 600 -9.33 15.15 11.14
C GLY A 600 -9.35 14.66 9.67
N ARG A 601 -8.19 14.27 9.11
CA ARG A 601 -7.99 13.81 7.73
C ARG A 601 -6.74 12.96 7.62
N GLN A 602 -6.53 12.30 6.47
CA GLN A 602 -5.35 11.47 6.25
C GLN A 602 -4.21 12.18 5.50
N VAL A 603 -4.46 13.33 4.86
CA VAL A 603 -3.43 14.06 4.10
C VAL A 603 -3.15 15.41 4.75
N CYS A 604 -1.89 15.63 5.11
CA CYS A 604 -1.39 16.91 5.62
C CYS A 604 -0.47 17.57 4.60
N THR A 605 -0.40 18.90 4.65
CA THR A 605 0.49 19.67 3.78
C THR A 605 1.90 19.75 4.33
N ALA A 606 2.85 20.17 3.49
CA ALA A 606 4.22 20.49 3.89
C ALA A 606 4.29 21.63 4.92
N ASP A 607 3.44 22.65 4.77
CA ASP A 607 3.34 23.77 5.71
C ASP A 607 2.85 23.31 7.09
N GLU A 608 1.90 22.37 7.12
CA GLU A 608 1.40 21.80 8.37
C GLU A 608 2.47 20.97 9.09
N PHE A 609 3.30 20.23 8.35
CA PHE A 609 4.46 19.58 8.93
C PHE A 609 5.45 20.61 9.48
N THR A 610 5.75 21.67 8.73
CA THR A 610 6.68 22.73 9.16
C THR A 610 6.21 23.39 10.45
N ALA A 611 4.90 23.65 10.59
CA ALA A 611 4.31 24.19 11.81
C ALA A 611 4.37 23.21 13.00
N LEU A 612 4.19 21.91 12.74
CA LEU A 612 4.15 20.86 13.77
C LEU A 612 5.54 20.35 14.20
N ARG A 613 6.56 20.53 13.36
CA ARG A 613 7.90 19.92 13.51
C ARG A 613 8.53 20.19 14.88
N ALA A 614 8.55 21.45 15.34
CA ALA A 614 9.16 21.80 16.62
C ALA A 614 8.46 21.13 17.82
N SER A 615 7.14 20.93 17.72
CA SER A 615 6.36 20.20 18.72
C SER A 615 6.70 18.70 18.69
N LEU A 616 6.83 18.10 17.51
CA LEU A 616 7.25 16.70 17.37
C LEU A 616 8.67 16.45 17.88
N GLU A 617 9.64 17.33 17.57
CA GLU A 617 11.03 17.22 18.06
C GLU A 617 11.10 17.30 19.60
N ARG A 618 10.19 18.05 20.25
CA ARG A 618 10.08 18.07 21.72
C ARG A 618 9.57 16.74 22.27
N ILE A 619 8.59 16.12 21.60
CA ILE A 619 8.07 14.80 21.99
C ILE A 619 9.13 13.72 21.73
N GLU A 620 9.82 13.76 20.58
CA GLU A 620 10.91 12.86 20.24
C GLU A 620 11.99 12.88 21.33
N ARG A 621 12.47 14.08 21.71
CA ARG A 621 13.45 14.24 22.79
C ARG A 621 12.99 13.63 24.11
N ASP A 622 11.71 13.80 24.47
CA ASP A 622 11.15 13.18 25.67
C ASP A 622 11.14 11.64 25.56
N THR A 623 10.69 11.11 24.42
CA THR A 623 10.61 9.66 24.20
C THR A 623 11.97 8.97 24.17
N GLN A 624 13.02 9.69 23.76
CA GLN A 624 14.41 9.23 23.75
C GLN A 624 15.16 9.52 25.07
N ALA A 625 14.50 10.15 26.05
CA ALA A 625 15.13 10.50 27.32
C ALA A 625 15.62 9.27 28.09
N GLN A 626 16.69 9.45 28.85
CA GLN A 626 17.36 8.39 29.59
C GLN A 626 17.33 8.66 31.09
N ILE A 627 17.22 7.60 31.88
CA ILE A 627 17.44 7.61 33.32
C ILE A 627 18.91 7.25 33.54
N VAL A 628 19.65 8.08 34.28
CA VAL A 628 21.07 7.80 34.55
C VAL A 628 21.22 7.25 35.96
N VAL A 629 21.81 6.07 36.07
CA VAL A 629 22.13 5.42 37.34
C VAL A 629 23.62 5.19 37.46
N ARG A 630 24.15 5.29 38.69
CA ARG A 630 25.56 5.03 38.99
C ARG A 630 25.65 3.92 40.03
N ALA A 631 26.46 2.90 39.73
CA ALA A 631 26.80 1.89 40.71
C ALA A 631 27.58 2.52 41.86
N ASN A 632 27.14 2.25 43.09
CA ASN A 632 27.87 2.60 44.29
C ASN A 632 29.17 1.78 44.27
N GLY A 633 30.31 2.46 44.18
CA GLY A 633 31.61 1.79 44.16
C GLY A 633 31.72 0.84 45.34
N ARG A 634 32.14 -0.40 45.06
CA ARG A 634 32.39 -1.41 46.10
C ARG A 634 33.55 -1.02 46.99
#